data_AF-A0A538BAB5-F1
#
_entry.id   AF-A0A538BAB5-F1
#
_cell.length_a   1.000
_cell.length_b   1.000
_cell.length_c   1.000
_cell.angle_alpha   90.00
_cell.angle_beta   90.00
_cell.angle_gamma   90.00
#
_symmetry.space_group_name_H-M   'P 1'
#
loop_
_entity.id
_entity.type
_entity.pdbx_description
1 polymer ?
#
loop_
_entity_poly.entity_id
_entity_poly.type
_entity_poly.pdbx_seq_one_letter_code
_entity_poly.pdbx_strand_id
1 'polypeptide(L)'
;HLHAPDDETASRILDNPLYQNVSGRFVQSHDYIAMERLYEIHTGGEYDLIIVDTPPTRNAIDFLEAPERMADFFSSRFLRWLTAPARSRVINFATRPFYQIADRILGTQFLQDISEFFMLFQTMYDGFVQRARAIDRLLHDRRTTFIVVSTLEDVPVREAEFFIDALADEHFHLGAVVLNKVLPAYLLDGGATRVAQRLCADAPEVAHSVESFASNSKLVAPVLREIGESYLNFQVVAKREQEQRAELAKVPDVVSVVPYFETDIYDMGGLLDLGFQIWGKQ
;
A
#
# COMPACT_ATOMS: atom_id res chain seq x y z
N HIS A 1 0.00 -26.27 4.54
CA HIS A 1 1.17 -27.18 4.64
C HIS A 1 2.31 -26.58 5.45
N LEU A 2 2.78 -25.35 5.21
CA LEU A 2 4.02 -24.82 5.82
C LEU A 2 4.04 -24.60 7.35
N HIS A 3 2.90 -24.65 8.05
CA HIS A 3 2.84 -24.37 9.50
C HIS A 3 2.15 -25.46 10.32
N ALA A 4 1.70 -26.55 9.70
CA ALA A 4 1.18 -27.68 10.43
C ALA A 4 2.38 -28.49 11.00
N PRO A 5 2.30 -28.99 12.24
CA PRO A 5 3.37 -29.78 12.85
C PRO A 5 3.68 -31.08 12.09
N ASP A 6 2.73 -31.60 11.32
CA ASP A 6 2.86 -32.79 10.48
C ASP A 6 1.83 -32.78 9.32
N ASP A 7 2.05 -33.64 8.32
CA ASP A 7 1.20 -33.73 7.12
C ASP A 7 -0.22 -34.23 7.42
N GLU A 8 -0.40 -35.03 8.48
CA GLU A 8 -1.72 -35.52 8.90
C GLU A 8 -2.56 -34.36 9.45
N THR A 9 -1.96 -33.52 10.29
CA THR A 9 -2.55 -32.29 10.81
C THR A 9 -2.83 -31.31 9.67
N ALA A 10 -1.93 -31.19 8.69
CA ALA A 10 -2.15 -30.37 7.49
C ALA A 10 -3.39 -30.81 6.71
N SER A 11 -3.53 -32.12 6.43
CA SER A 11 -4.69 -32.66 5.71
C SER A 11 -5.98 -32.42 6.48
N ARG A 12 -6.00 -32.73 7.77
CA ARG A 12 -7.20 -32.53 8.63
C ARG A 12 -7.66 -31.07 8.69
N ILE A 13 -6.73 -30.13 8.63
CA ILE A 13 -7.04 -28.70 8.58
C ILE A 13 -7.62 -28.32 7.23
N LEU A 14 -7.01 -28.77 6.13
CA LEU A 14 -7.49 -28.48 4.78
C LEU A 14 -8.86 -29.09 4.50
N ASP A 15 -9.15 -30.25 5.09
CA ASP A 15 -10.42 -30.97 4.95
C ASP A 15 -11.53 -30.41 5.87
N ASN A 16 -11.21 -29.53 6.83
CA ASN A 16 -12.19 -28.99 7.76
C ASN A 16 -13.13 -27.97 7.05
N PRO A 17 -14.46 -28.19 7.05
CA PRO A 17 -15.42 -27.32 6.37
C PRO A 17 -15.44 -25.87 6.87
N LEU A 18 -15.17 -25.64 8.17
CA LEU A 18 -15.05 -24.29 8.72
C LEU A 18 -13.73 -23.65 8.31
N TYR A 19 -12.62 -24.40 8.24
CA TYR A 19 -11.38 -23.88 7.68
C TYR A 19 -11.58 -23.40 6.24
N GLN A 20 -12.20 -24.20 5.37
CA GLN A 20 -12.46 -23.79 3.98
C GLN A 20 -13.35 -22.54 3.86
N ASN A 21 -14.35 -22.39 4.75
CA ASN A 21 -15.28 -21.24 4.73
C ASN A 21 -14.75 -19.97 5.43
N VAL A 22 -13.91 -20.12 6.45
CA VAL A 22 -13.40 -19.02 7.29
C VAL A 22 -12.01 -18.56 6.83
N SER A 23 -11.15 -19.47 6.38
CA SER A 23 -9.85 -19.11 5.80
C SER A 23 -10.03 -18.17 4.62
N GLY A 24 -11.03 -18.37 3.75
CA GLY A 24 -11.35 -17.44 2.67
C GLY A 24 -11.65 -15.99 3.10
N ARG A 25 -11.97 -15.74 4.38
CA ARG A 25 -12.21 -14.40 4.95
C ARG A 25 -11.05 -13.88 5.83
N PHE A 26 -10.29 -14.76 6.46
CA PHE A 26 -9.09 -14.40 7.25
C PHE A 26 -7.82 -14.29 6.38
N VAL A 27 -7.75 -15.04 5.27
CA VAL A 27 -6.66 -15.10 4.27
C VAL A 27 -6.89 -14.09 3.14
N GLN A 28 -7.96 -13.28 3.21
CA GLN A 28 -8.17 -12.14 2.31
C GLN A 28 -7.23 -10.96 2.56
N SER A 29 -6.39 -11.04 3.60
CA SER A 29 -5.22 -10.19 3.76
C SER A 29 -4.15 -10.62 2.75
N HIS A 30 -4.30 -10.16 1.50
CA HIS A 30 -3.24 -10.24 0.48
C HIS A 30 -1.89 -9.76 1.06
N ASP A 31 -1.99 -8.78 1.96
CA ASP A 31 -0.95 -8.17 2.78
C ASP A 31 -0.14 -9.17 3.63
N TYR A 32 -0.78 -10.07 4.37
CA TYR A 32 -0.09 -11.08 5.18
C TYR A 32 0.66 -12.10 4.30
N ILE A 33 0.03 -12.56 3.22
CA ILE A 33 0.66 -13.49 2.27
C ILE A 33 1.89 -12.85 1.63
N ALA A 34 1.81 -11.57 1.25
CA ALA A 34 2.94 -10.84 0.71
C ALA A 34 4.13 -10.84 1.68
N MET A 35 3.88 -10.69 2.99
CA MET A 35 4.93 -10.71 4.01
C MET A 35 5.52 -12.09 4.27
N GLU A 36 4.68 -13.14 4.23
CA GLU A 36 5.21 -14.50 4.29
C GLU A 36 6.13 -14.78 3.10
N ARG A 37 5.73 -14.35 1.89
CA ARG A 37 6.58 -14.50 0.69
C ARG A 37 7.86 -13.69 0.79
N LEU A 38 7.80 -12.44 1.27
CA LEU A 38 9.01 -11.64 1.51
C LEU A 38 9.96 -12.37 2.47
N TYR A 39 9.45 -12.89 3.59
CA TYR A 39 10.25 -13.60 4.57
C TYR A 39 10.86 -14.88 4.00
N GLU A 40 10.10 -15.67 3.24
CA GLU A 40 10.59 -16.85 2.54
C GLU A 40 11.74 -16.52 1.58
N ILE A 41 11.56 -15.51 0.72
CA ILE A 41 12.59 -15.07 -0.23
C ILE A 41 13.84 -14.57 0.50
N HIS A 42 13.67 -13.77 1.55
CA HIS A 42 14.78 -13.26 2.35
C HIS A 42 15.57 -14.38 3.04
N THR A 43 14.88 -15.34 3.66
CA THR A 43 15.52 -16.47 4.35
C THR A 43 16.17 -17.47 3.41
N GLY A 44 15.72 -17.55 2.15
CA GLY A 44 16.36 -18.35 1.11
C GLY A 44 17.78 -17.88 0.78
N GLY A 45 18.08 -16.59 0.97
CA GLY A 45 19.41 -16.03 0.75
C GLY A 45 19.87 -16.03 -0.72
N GLU A 46 18.94 -16.21 -1.66
CA GLU A 46 19.23 -16.28 -3.10
C GLU A 46 19.46 -14.90 -3.73
N TYR A 47 18.95 -13.85 -3.08
CA TYR A 47 19.00 -12.47 -3.56
C TYR A 47 19.74 -11.56 -2.58
N ASP A 48 20.53 -10.63 -3.11
CA ASP A 48 21.25 -9.59 -2.39
C ASP A 48 20.40 -8.34 -2.15
N LEU A 49 19.40 -8.10 -3.01
CA LEU A 49 18.39 -7.04 -2.87
C LEU A 49 17.00 -7.57 -3.22
N ILE A 50 16.03 -7.27 -2.38
CA ILE A 50 14.61 -7.58 -2.59
C ILE A 50 13.85 -6.27 -2.66
N ILE A 51 13.19 -6.00 -3.79
CA ILE A 51 12.30 -4.85 -3.96
C ILE A 51 10.87 -5.36 -3.87
N VAL A 52 10.09 -4.80 -2.96
CA VAL A 52 8.70 -5.21 -2.71
C VAL A 52 7.78 -4.12 -3.23
N ASP A 53 6.96 -4.48 -4.21
CA ASP A 53 5.83 -3.64 -4.64
C ASP A 53 4.63 -3.93 -3.74
N THR A 54 4.12 -2.90 -3.07
CA THR A 54 3.01 -3.03 -2.12
C THR A 54 1.71 -2.60 -2.79
N PRO A 55 0.61 -3.37 -2.67
CA PRO A 55 -0.70 -2.94 -3.13
C PRO A 55 -1.09 -1.57 -2.56
N PRO A 56 -1.81 -0.72 -3.33
CA PRO A 56 -2.24 0.59 -2.84
C PRO A 56 -3.26 0.40 -1.72
N THR A 57 -2.84 0.65 -0.47
CA THR A 57 -3.72 0.46 0.69
C THR A 57 -3.62 1.66 1.62
N ARG A 58 -4.77 2.30 1.91
CA ARG A 58 -4.92 3.35 2.95
C ARG A 58 -4.51 2.90 4.35
N ASN A 59 -4.45 1.59 4.54
CA ASN A 59 -4.13 0.92 5.78
C ASN A 59 -2.80 0.15 5.64
N ALA A 60 -1.79 0.70 4.97
CA ALA A 60 -0.46 0.09 4.89
C ALA A 60 0.20 -0.16 6.26
N ILE A 61 -0.40 0.35 7.35
CA ILE A 61 -0.06 0.08 8.75
C ILE A 61 -0.83 -1.13 9.30
N ASP A 62 -2.08 -1.36 8.88
CA ASP A 62 -2.82 -2.59 9.23
C ASP A 62 -2.07 -3.84 8.74
N PHE A 63 -1.29 -3.69 7.67
CA PHE A 63 -0.35 -4.67 7.14
C PHE A 63 0.77 -5.04 8.13
N LEU A 64 1.18 -4.12 9.01
CA LEU A 64 2.19 -4.31 10.06
C LEU A 64 1.56 -4.87 11.36
N GLU A 65 0.31 -4.51 11.64
CA GLU A 65 -0.42 -4.91 12.87
C GLU A 65 -1.17 -6.25 12.77
N ALA A 66 -1.38 -6.78 11.55
CA ALA A 66 -2.13 -8.02 11.31
C ALA A 66 -1.73 -9.20 12.24
N PRO A 67 -0.44 -9.39 12.57
CA PRO A 67 -0.07 -10.51 13.43
C PRO A 67 -0.45 -10.34 14.91
N GLU A 68 -0.42 -9.11 15.43
CA GLU A 68 -0.82 -8.82 16.81
C GLU A 68 -2.34 -8.94 16.98
N ARG A 69 -3.10 -8.46 16.00
CA ARG A 69 -4.56 -8.62 15.95
C ARG A 69 -4.99 -10.09 15.92
N MET A 70 -4.24 -10.95 15.20
CA MET A 70 -4.46 -12.39 15.28
C MET A 70 -4.16 -12.92 16.68
N ALA A 71 -3.00 -12.57 17.27
CA ALA A 71 -2.66 -13.00 18.62
C ALA A 71 -3.73 -12.62 19.66
N ASP A 72 -4.27 -11.41 19.58
CA ASP A 72 -5.31 -10.88 20.47
C ASP A 72 -6.66 -11.57 20.31
N PHE A 73 -7.09 -11.81 19.07
CA PHE A 73 -8.31 -12.57 18.79
C PHE A 73 -8.25 -13.97 19.44
N PHE A 74 -7.10 -14.63 19.37
CA PHE A 74 -6.91 -15.98 19.93
C PHE A 74 -6.65 -16.01 21.43
N SER A 75 -6.11 -14.95 22.01
CA SER A 75 -5.98 -14.80 23.46
C SER A 75 -7.34 -14.58 24.15
N SER A 76 -8.40 -14.29 23.39
CA SER A 76 -9.73 -13.99 23.93
C SER A 76 -10.25 -15.09 24.86
N ARG A 77 -10.85 -14.68 25.99
CA ARG A 77 -11.41 -15.59 27.01
C ARG A 77 -12.51 -16.50 26.45
N PHE A 78 -13.14 -16.08 25.34
CA PHE A 78 -14.16 -16.83 24.63
C PHE A 78 -13.59 -18.10 23.99
N LEU A 79 -12.47 -18.01 23.27
CA LEU A 79 -11.86 -19.17 22.62
C LEU A 79 -11.25 -20.14 23.62
N ARG A 80 -10.60 -19.63 24.67
CA ARG A 80 -10.13 -20.47 25.80
C ARG A 80 -11.26 -21.25 26.47
N TRP A 81 -12.47 -20.70 26.53
CA TRP A 81 -13.65 -21.37 27.07
C TRP A 81 -14.21 -22.43 26.12
N LEU A 82 -14.17 -22.17 24.82
CA LEU A 82 -14.67 -23.08 23.78
C LEU A 82 -13.76 -24.29 23.55
N THR A 83 -12.44 -24.12 23.65
CA THR A 83 -11.44 -25.19 23.48
C THR A 83 -11.09 -25.92 24.77
N ALA A 84 -11.62 -25.49 25.92
CA ALA A 84 -11.34 -26.14 27.19
C ALA A 84 -11.81 -27.60 27.13
N PRO A 85 -10.96 -28.59 27.44
CA PRO A 85 -11.34 -29.99 27.33
C PRO A 85 -12.54 -30.25 28.24
N ALA A 86 -13.54 -30.95 27.72
CA ALA A 86 -14.75 -31.39 28.43
C ALA A 86 -14.49 -32.23 29.71
N ARG A 87 -13.21 -32.45 30.07
CA ARG A 87 -12.75 -33.20 31.24
C ARG A 87 -12.71 -32.41 32.55
N SER A 88 -12.82 -31.09 32.55
CA SER A 88 -12.96 -30.35 33.82
C SER A 88 -14.40 -30.47 34.33
N ARG A 89 -14.71 -31.58 35.02
CA ARG A 89 -16.02 -31.85 35.67
C ARG A 89 -16.46 -30.77 36.67
N VAL A 90 -15.61 -29.78 36.96
CA VAL A 90 -15.85 -28.66 37.89
C VAL A 90 -16.51 -27.45 37.22
N ILE A 91 -16.52 -27.35 35.87
CA ILE A 91 -17.12 -26.20 35.15
C ILE A 91 -18.60 -26.44 34.75
N ASN A 92 -19.16 -27.61 35.06
CA ASN A 92 -20.47 -28.04 34.56
C ASN A 92 -21.71 -27.36 35.18
N PHE A 93 -21.56 -26.44 36.14
CA PHE A 93 -22.73 -25.78 36.74
C PHE A 93 -23.04 -24.39 36.14
N ALA A 94 -22.04 -23.67 35.63
CA ALA A 94 -22.21 -22.29 35.17
C ALA A 94 -22.52 -22.14 33.67
N THR A 95 -22.38 -23.21 32.87
CA THR A 95 -22.44 -23.16 31.39
C THR A 95 -23.65 -23.86 30.77
N ARG A 96 -24.47 -24.55 31.58
CA ARG A 96 -25.65 -25.32 31.13
C ARG A 96 -26.65 -24.54 30.24
N PRO A 97 -27.00 -23.27 30.51
CA PRO A 97 -27.95 -22.57 29.64
C PRO A 97 -27.36 -22.25 28.25
N PHE A 98 -26.05 -22.12 28.11
CA PHE A 98 -25.41 -21.78 26.83
C PHE A 98 -25.37 -22.98 25.86
N TYR A 99 -25.05 -24.17 26.37
CA TYR A 99 -25.08 -25.41 25.57
C TYR A 99 -26.50 -25.75 25.10
N GLN A 100 -27.53 -25.51 25.91
CA GLN A 100 -28.92 -25.75 25.53
C GLN A 100 -29.43 -24.79 24.43
N ILE A 101 -28.95 -23.55 24.41
CA ILE A 101 -29.30 -22.57 23.38
C ILE A 101 -28.54 -22.85 22.08
N ALA A 102 -27.27 -23.25 22.18
CA ALA A 102 -26.47 -23.62 21.02
C ALA A 102 -26.96 -24.93 20.35
N ASP A 103 -27.33 -25.95 21.14
CA ASP A 103 -27.93 -27.20 20.65
C ASP A 103 -29.28 -26.97 19.95
N ARG A 104 -30.05 -25.97 20.38
CA ARG A 104 -31.40 -25.69 19.86
C ARG A 104 -31.40 -24.85 18.57
N ILE A 105 -30.35 -24.08 18.32
CA ILE A 105 -30.30 -23.07 17.23
C ILE A 105 -29.24 -23.40 16.17
N LEU A 106 -28.08 -23.96 16.54
CA LEU A 106 -26.91 -24.12 15.65
C LEU A 106 -26.58 -25.59 15.31
N GLY A 107 -27.08 -26.55 16.11
CA GLY A 107 -26.82 -27.97 15.93
C GLY A 107 -25.49 -28.42 16.56
N THR A 108 -25.48 -29.61 17.15
CA THR A 108 -24.32 -30.21 17.84
C THR A 108 -23.10 -30.36 16.94
N GLN A 109 -23.32 -30.67 15.66
CA GLN A 109 -22.26 -30.84 14.67
C GLN A 109 -21.46 -29.55 14.44
N PHE A 110 -22.15 -28.40 14.33
CA PHE A 110 -21.49 -27.12 14.11
C PHE A 110 -20.56 -26.72 15.27
N LEU A 111 -20.99 -26.96 16.51
CA LEU A 111 -20.15 -26.71 17.69
C LEU A 111 -18.94 -27.65 17.76
N GLN A 112 -19.10 -28.90 17.34
CA GLN A 112 -17.99 -29.86 17.24
C GLN A 112 -16.99 -29.42 16.18
N ASP A 113 -17.46 -29.05 14.99
CA ASP A 113 -16.60 -28.59 13.89
C ASP A 113 -15.81 -27.33 14.28
N ILE A 114 -16.44 -26.38 15.00
CA ILE A 114 -15.76 -25.18 15.54
C ILE A 114 -14.70 -25.57 16.56
N SER A 115 -15.04 -26.48 17.49
CA SER A 115 -14.11 -26.90 18.53
C SER A 115 -12.91 -27.63 17.95
N GLU A 116 -13.13 -28.50 16.95
CA GLU A 116 -12.07 -29.18 16.21
C GLU A 116 -11.19 -28.20 15.43
N PHE A 117 -11.80 -27.23 14.73
CA PHE A 117 -11.08 -26.17 14.04
C PHE A 117 -10.14 -25.42 15.00
N PHE A 118 -10.64 -24.95 16.15
CA PHE A 118 -9.81 -24.21 17.10
C PHE A 118 -8.72 -25.08 17.77
N MET A 119 -8.98 -26.37 18.01
CA MET A 119 -7.96 -27.28 18.53
C MET A 119 -6.84 -27.51 17.50
N LEU A 120 -7.18 -27.75 16.24
CA LEU A 120 -6.20 -27.91 15.17
C LEU A 120 -5.43 -26.59 14.95
N PHE A 121 -6.11 -25.46 14.94
CA PHE A 121 -5.49 -24.15 14.76
C PHE A 121 -4.57 -23.75 15.93
N GLN A 122 -4.90 -24.13 17.18
CA GLN A 122 -4.03 -23.94 18.35
C GLN A 122 -2.65 -24.58 18.17
N THR A 123 -2.54 -25.68 17.43
CA THR A 123 -1.23 -26.31 17.15
C THR A 123 -0.33 -25.47 16.24
N MET A 124 -0.93 -24.60 15.41
CA MET A 124 -0.21 -23.72 14.48
C MET A 124 0.08 -22.35 15.09
N TYR A 125 -0.59 -21.99 16.21
CA TYR A 125 -0.53 -20.66 16.83
C TYR A 125 0.91 -20.22 17.13
N ASP A 126 1.69 -21.06 17.80
CA ASP A 126 3.07 -20.73 18.15
C ASP A 126 3.93 -20.47 16.89
N GLY A 127 3.68 -21.22 15.81
CA GLY A 127 4.33 -21.03 14.52
C GLY A 127 3.97 -19.68 13.88
N PHE A 128 2.70 -19.30 13.91
CA PHE A 128 2.23 -17.99 13.43
C PHE A 128 2.85 -16.82 14.22
N VAL A 129 2.83 -16.89 15.56
CA VAL A 129 3.41 -15.83 16.41
C VAL A 129 4.92 -15.71 16.22
N GLN A 130 5.64 -16.82 16.07
CA GLN A 130 7.07 -16.78 15.78
C GLN A 130 7.35 -16.15 14.40
N ARG A 131 6.54 -16.49 13.39
CA ARG A 131 6.67 -15.96 12.03
C ARG A 131 6.41 -14.47 11.97
N ALA A 132 5.30 -14.04 12.57
CA ALA A 132 4.92 -12.66 12.79
C ALA A 132 6.08 -11.82 13.33
N ARG A 133 6.66 -12.25 14.46
CA ARG A 133 7.80 -11.58 15.10
C ARG A 133 9.06 -11.58 14.22
N ALA A 134 9.21 -12.58 13.34
CA ALA A 134 10.35 -12.65 12.44
C ALA A 134 10.21 -11.67 11.26
N ILE A 135 8.99 -11.53 10.73
CA ILE A 135 8.64 -10.50 9.74
C ILE A 135 8.82 -9.11 10.35
N ASP A 136 8.29 -8.88 11.55
CA ASP A 136 8.44 -7.62 12.27
C ASP A 136 9.92 -7.21 12.44
N ARG A 137 10.77 -8.15 12.89
CA ARG A 137 12.23 -7.93 12.98
C ARG A 137 12.88 -7.66 11.64
N LEU A 138 12.41 -8.30 10.56
CA LEU A 138 12.92 -8.09 9.21
C LEU A 138 12.61 -6.66 8.74
N LEU A 139 11.39 -6.17 8.99
CA LEU A 139 10.98 -4.83 8.60
C LEU A 139 11.68 -3.73 9.42
N HIS A 140 12.00 -4.00 10.69
CA HIS A 140 12.79 -3.13 11.56
C HIS A 140 14.31 -3.27 11.42
N ASP A 141 14.80 -4.21 10.61
CA ASP A 141 16.24 -4.39 10.39
C ASP A 141 16.81 -3.15 9.69
N ARG A 142 18.02 -2.73 10.08
CA ARG A 142 18.70 -1.56 9.48
C ARG A 142 18.98 -1.69 7.99
N ARG A 143 18.87 -2.91 7.44
CA ARG A 143 19.01 -3.22 6.01
C ARG A 143 17.70 -3.09 5.25
N THR A 144 16.58 -2.83 5.93
CA THR A 144 15.27 -2.60 5.33
C THR A 144 14.97 -1.12 5.30
N THR A 145 14.56 -0.63 4.13
CA THR A 145 14.29 0.78 3.89
C THR A 145 12.97 0.93 3.16
N PHE A 146 12.12 1.83 3.64
CA PHE A 146 10.86 2.19 3.00
C PHE A 146 11.06 3.38 2.05
N ILE A 147 10.39 3.33 0.90
CA ILE A 147 10.34 4.42 -0.06
C ILE A 147 8.86 4.76 -0.28
N VAL A 148 8.49 6.01 -0.03
CA VAL A 148 7.11 6.47 -0.24
C VAL A 148 7.03 7.14 -1.60
N VAL A 149 6.09 6.70 -2.43
CA VAL A 149 5.89 7.25 -3.78
C VAL A 149 4.53 7.94 -3.82
N SER A 150 4.48 9.19 -4.27
CA SER A 150 3.24 9.95 -4.36
C SER A 150 3.24 10.92 -5.53
N THR A 151 2.06 11.17 -6.12
CA THR A 151 1.86 12.33 -7.00
C THR A 151 1.55 13.57 -6.16
N LEU A 152 1.71 14.76 -6.73
CA LEU A 152 1.36 16.02 -6.07
C LEU A 152 -0.13 16.38 -6.28
N GLU A 153 -0.99 15.37 -6.09
CA GLU A 153 -2.44 15.53 -6.06
C GLU A 153 -2.92 15.54 -4.61
N ASP A 154 -4.00 16.29 -4.32
CA ASP A 154 -4.47 16.51 -2.94
C ASP A 154 -4.74 15.23 -2.13
N VAL A 155 -5.21 14.14 -2.76
CA VAL A 155 -5.49 12.88 -2.05
C VAL A 155 -4.19 12.06 -1.84
N PRO A 156 -3.40 11.74 -2.89
CA PRO A 156 -2.12 11.06 -2.74
C PRO A 156 -1.14 11.74 -1.78
N VAL A 157 -1.08 13.07 -1.75
CA VAL A 157 -0.20 13.80 -0.81
C VAL A 157 -0.59 13.52 0.64
N ARG A 158 -1.88 13.63 0.97
CA ARG A 158 -2.38 13.33 2.33
C ARG A 158 -2.18 11.87 2.73
N GLU A 159 -2.33 10.95 1.79
CA GLU A 159 -2.08 9.52 2.03
C GLU A 159 -0.58 9.26 2.27
N ALA A 160 0.30 9.96 1.54
CA ALA A 160 1.75 9.89 1.75
C ALA A 160 2.17 10.50 3.10
N GLU A 161 1.63 11.67 3.48
CA GLU A 161 1.86 12.28 4.80
C GLU A 161 1.46 11.33 5.93
N PHE A 162 0.25 10.77 5.86
CA PHE A 162 -0.22 9.80 6.84
C PHE A 162 0.69 8.57 6.93
N PHE A 163 1.15 8.05 5.80
CA PHE A 163 2.03 6.89 5.80
C PHE A 163 3.43 7.22 6.32
N ILE A 164 3.98 8.40 6.01
CA ILE A 164 5.24 8.88 6.56
C ILE A 164 5.16 9.01 8.08
N ASP A 165 4.09 9.61 8.61
CA ASP A 165 3.87 9.74 10.05
C ASP A 165 3.79 8.37 10.72
N ALA A 166 3.09 7.42 10.10
CA ALA A 166 2.98 6.08 10.63
C ALA A 166 4.29 5.28 10.61
N LEU A 167 5.10 5.42 9.56
CA LEU A 167 6.43 4.84 9.53
C LEU A 167 7.29 5.40 10.66
N ALA A 168 7.14 6.70 10.98
CA ALA A 168 7.86 7.33 12.08
C ALA A 168 7.37 6.84 13.46
N ASP A 169 6.05 6.75 13.64
CA ASP A 169 5.40 6.27 14.87
C ASP A 169 5.82 4.83 15.21
N GLU A 170 5.88 3.96 14.20
CA GLU A 170 6.33 2.57 14.33
C GLU A 170 7.86 2.40 14.20
N HIS A 171 8.62 3.49 14.05
CA HIS A 171 10.09 3.48 13.97
C HIS A 171 10.69 2.68 12.81
N PHE A 172 9.98 2.62 11.67
CA PHE A 172 10.52 2.11 10.42
C PHE A 172 11.47 3.11 9.77
N HIS A 173 12.45 2.60 9.01
CA HIS A 173 13.41 3.44 8.32
C HIS A 173 12.86 3.95 6.98
N LEU A 174 12.39 5.20 6.95
CA LEU A 174 12.07 5.93 5.73
C LEU A 174 13.36 6.42 5.04
N GLY A 175 13.67 5.91 3.85
CA GLY A 175 14.87 6.30 3.11
C GLY A 175 14.65 7.40 2.08
N ALA A 176 13.49 7.42 1.42
CA ALA A 176 13.20 8.41 0.40
C ALA A 176 11.70 8.66 0.19
N VAL A 177 11.37 9.87 -0.26
CA VAL A 177 10.07 10.18 -0.86
C VAL A 177 10.26 10.49 -2.34
N VAL A 178 9.53 9.79 -3.21
CA VAL A 178 9.54 10.00 -4.66
C VAL A 178 8.26 10.72 -5.05
N LEU A 179 8.42 11.96 -5.51
CA LEU A 179 7.35 12.77 -6.07
C LEU A 179 7.22 12.43 -7.56
N ASN A 180 6.21 11.64 -7.90
CA ASN A 180 5.99 11.13 -9.24
C ASN A 180 5.08 12.05 -10.05
N LYS A 181 5.24 12.04 -11.38
CA LYS A 181 4.42 12.77 -12.35
C LYS A 181 4.39 14.29 -12.11
N VAL A 182 5.47 14.87 -11.61
CA VAL A 182 5.54 16.30 -11.32
C VAL A 182 5.46 17.12 -12.62
N LEU A 183 4.67 18.19 -12.59
CA LEU A 183 4.50 19.05 -13.75
C LEU A 183 5.83 19.73 -14.14
N PRO A 184 6.06 19.95 -15.45
CA PRO A 184 7.31 20.56 -15.92
C PRO A 184 7.60 21.92 -15.30
N ALA A 185 8.86 22.16 -14.92
CA ALA A 185 9.30 23.39 -14.28
C ALA A 185 9.04 24.66 -15.11
N TYR A 186 8.91 24.54 -16.44
CA TYR A 186 8.60 25.69 -17.30
C TYR A 186 7.23 26.30 -16.99
N LEU A 187 6.29 25.58 -16.37
CA LEU A 187 4.97 26.10 -15.98
C LEU A 187 5.06 27.14 -14.84
N LEU A 188 6.18 27.13 -14.11
CA LEU A 188 6.50 28.09 -13.07
C LEU A 188 7.35 29.26 -13.59
N ASP A 189 7.75 29.25 -14.87
CA ASP A 189 8.57 30.31 -15.44
C ASP A 189 7.77 31.60 -15.66
N GLY A 190 8.28 32.70 -15.09
CA GLY A 190 7.62 34.01 -15.18
C GLY A 190 7.62 34.58 -16.61
N GLY A 191 8.59 34.22 -17.45
CA GLY A 191 8.64 34.59 -18.86
C GLY A 191 7.56 33.89 -19.68
N ALA A 192 7.48 32.56 -19.57
CA ALA A 192 6.45 31.75 -20.21
C ALA A 192 5.04 32.17 -19.76
N THR A 193 4.88 32.56 -18.50
CA THR A 193 3.62 33.16 -17.99
C THR A 193 3.23 34.43 -18.75
N ARG A 194 4.16 35.37 -18.94
CA ARG A 194 3.89 36.60 -19.68
C ARG A 194 3.56 36.32 -21.14
N VAL A 195 4.24 35.34 -21.75
CA VAL A 195 3.94 34.90 -23.11
C VAL A 195 2.52 34.35 -23.18
N ALA A 196 2.14 33.43 -22.29
CA ALA A 196 0.80 32.86 -22.26
C ALA A 196 -0.29 33.92 -22.09
N GLN A 197 -0.09 34.89 -21.18
CA GLN A 197 -1.00 36.03 -21.01
C GLN A 197 -1.16 36.85 -22.30
N ARG A 198 -0.06 37.09 -23.02
CA ARG A 198 -0.08 37.79 -24.31
C ARG A 198 -0.78 36.98 -25.39
N LEU A 199 -0.60 35.65 -25.41
CA LEU A 199 -1.32 34.77 -26.34
C LEU A 199 -2.83 34.81 -26.11
N CYS A 200 -3.30 34.95 -24.87
CA CYS A 200 -4.72 35.09 -24.57
C CYS A 200 -5.25 36.48 -24.96
N ALA A 201 -4.55 37.55 -24.57
CA ALA A 201 -4.99 38.93 -24.75
C ALA A 201 -4.91 39.40 -26.21
N ASP A 202 -3.79 39.10 -26.87
CA ASP A 202 -3.40 39.69 -28.17
C ASP A 202 -3.24 38.62 -29.26
N ALA A 203 -3.94 37.47 -29.13
CA ALA A 203 -3.86 36.34 -30.07
C ALA A 203 -3.93 36.76 -31.57
N PRO A 204 -4.83 37.68 -31.98
CA PRO A 204 -4.88 38.14 -33.37
C PRO A 204 -3.61 38.87 -33.82
N GLU A 205 -3.02 39.73 -32.99
CA GLU A 205 -1.78 40.46 -33.31
C GLU A 205 -0.60 39.50 -33.41
N VAL A 206 -0.48 38.58 -32.45
CA VAL A 206 0.56 37.55 -32.47
C VAL A 206 0.41 36.65 -33.69
N ALA A 207 -0.82 36.29 -34.07
CA ALA A 207 -1.09 35.46 -35.24
C ALA A 207 -0.55 36.08 -36.54
N HIS A 208 -0.65 37.40 -36.72
CA HIS A 208 -0.09 38.09 -37.90
C HIS A 208 1.45 37.95 -37.96
N SER A 209 2.12 37.92 -36.81
CA SER A 209 3.59 37.78 -36.76
C SER A 209 4.09 36.37 -37.09
N VAL A 210 3.23 35.35 -36.96
CA VAL A 210 3.57 33.94 -37.18
C VAL A 210 2.83 33.31 -38.37
N GLU A 211 2.06 34.10 -39.10
CA GLU A 211 1.20 33.64 -40.19
C GLU A 211 2.00 32.95 -41.32
N SER A 212 3.23 33.40 -41.56
CA SER A 212 4.16 32.81 -42.53
C SER A 212 4.56 31.37 -42.24
N PHE A 213 4.35 30.90 -41.00
CA PHE A 213 4.68 29.53 -40.57
C PHE A 213 3.46 28.60 -40.59
N ALA A 214 2.27 29.10 -40.90
CA ALA A 214 1.03 28.35 -40.78
C ALA A 214 0.39 28.02 -42.14
N SER A 215 0.01 26.75 -42.33
CA SER A 215 -0.72 26.30 -43.53
C SER A 215 -2.18 26.80 -43.58
N ASN A 216 -2.74 27.25 -42.45
CA ASN A 216 -4.10 27.77 -42.34
C ASN A 216 -4.18 28.96 -41.38
N SER A 217 -4.06 30.18 -41.92
CA SER A 217 -4.10 31.44 -41.16
C SER A 217 -5.32 31.61 -40.26
N LYS A 218 -6.49 31.05 -40.65
CA LYS A 218 -7.74 31.21 -39.89
C LYS A 218 -7.73 30.48 -38.55
N LEU A 219 -6.86 29.48 -38.39
CA LEU A 219 -6.76 28.67 -37.17
C LEU A 219 -5.66 29.16 -36.21
N VAL A 220 -4.76 30.03 -36.68
CA VAL A 220 -3.59 30.45 -35.89
C VAL A 220 -4.01 31.16 -34.61
N ALA A 221 -4.83 32.20 -34.69
CA ALA A 221 -5.26 32.94 -33.50
C ALA A 221 -6.04 32.08 -32.48
N PRO A 222 -7.02 31.23 -32.88
CA PRO A 222 -7.66 30.29 -31.96
C PRO A 222 -6.69 29.33 -31.27
N VAL A 223 -5.74 28.75 -32.02
CA VAL A 223 -4.76 27.81 -31.45
C VAL A 223 -3.82 28.50 -30.48
N LEU A 224 -3.34 29.71 -30.81
CA LEU A 224 -2.50 30.49 -29.90
C LEU A 224 -3.22 30.81 -28.59
N ARG A 225 -4.50 31.20 -28.68
CA ARG A 225 -5.33 31.42 -27.49
C ARG A 225 -5.45 30.15 -26.65
N GLU A 226 -5.76 29.03 -27.27
CA GLU A 226 -5.87 27.73 -26.59
C GLU A 226 -4.56 27.34 -25.88
N ILE A 227 -3.41 27.54 -26.53
CA ILE A 227 -2.09 27.30 -25.91
C ILE A 227 -1.89 28.18 -24.67
N GLY A 228 -2.23 29.47 -24.77
CA GLY A 228 -2.13 30.40 -23.64
C GLY A 228 -3.05 30.01 -22.48
N GLU A 229 -4.31 29.68 -22.77
CA GLU A 229 -5.29 29.26 -21.77
C GLU A 229 -4.89 27.94 -21.10
N SER A 230 -4.45 26.96 -21.89
CA SER A 230 -3.94 25.68 -21.38
C SER A 230 -2.74 25.87 -20.46
N TYR A 231 -1.74 26.67 -20.87
CA TYR A 231 -0.58 26.98 -20.04
C TYR A 231 -0.99 27.62 -18.70
N LEU A 232 -1.88 28.62 -18.73
CA LEU A 232 -2.32 29.33 -17.51
C LEU A 232 -3.11 28.41 -16.57
N ASN A 233 -3.91 27.50 -17.12
CA ASN A 233 -4.63 26.49 -16.33
C ASN A 233 -3.66 25.53 -15.64
N PHE A 234 -2.69 24.97 -16.37
CA PHE A 234 -1.67 24.09 -15.79
C PHE A 234 -0.75 24.81 -14.82
N GLN A 235 -0.46 26.10 -15.04
CA GLN A 235 0.33 26.89 -14.10
C GLN A 235 -0.33 26.96 -12.71
N VAL A 236 -1.66 27.07 -12.63
CA VAL A 236 -2.35 27.09 -11.33
C VAL A 236 -2.12 25.78 -10.58
N VAL A 237 -2.15 24.65 -11.29
CA VAL A 237 -1.87 23.33 -10.71
C VAL A 237 -0.40 23.24 -10.30
N ALA A 238 0.54 23.60 -11.17
CA ALA A 238 1.98 23.56 -10.88
C ALA A 238 2.36 24.41 -9.65
N LYS A 239 1.70 25.56 -9.42
CA LYS A 239 1.92 26.37 -8.22
C LYS A 239 1.47 25.64 -6.95
N ARG A 240 0.34 24.94 -6.99
CA ARG A 240 -0.13 24.11 -5.86
C ARG A 240 0.80 22.92 -5.62
N GLU A 241 1.25 22.26 -6.68
CA GLU A 241 2.24 21.18 -6.58
C GLU A 241 3.53 21.67 -5.91
N GLN A 242 3.98 22.88 -6.21
CA GLN A 242 5.16 23.48 -5.57
C GLN A 242 4.97 23.67 -4.06
N GLU A 243 3.78 24.08 -3.62
CA GLU A 243 3.44 24.21 -2.20
C GLU A 243 3.42 22.84 -1.51
N GLN A 244 2.75 21.85 -2.08
CA GLN A 244 2.70 20.48 -1.54
C GLN A 244 4.07 19.82 -1.47
N ARG A 245 4.89 20.01 -2.51
CA ARG A 245 6.28 19.56 -2.52
C ARG A 245 7.07 20.18 -1.37
N ALA A 246 6.87 21.47 -1.09
CA ALA A 246 7.58 22.16 -0.01
C ALA A 246 7.19 21.63 1.38
N GLU A 247 5.95 21.17 1.55
CA GLU A 247 5.51 20.49 2.78
C GLU A 247 6.14 19.09 2.92
N LEU A 248 6.01 18.24 1.89
CA LEU A 248 6.56 16.88 1.90
C LEU A 248 8.09 16.85 2.02
N ALA A 249 8.79 17.88 1.54
CA ALA A 249 10.24 17.94 1.61
C ALA A 249 10.82 18.23 3.00
N LYS A 250 9.99 18.50 4.00
CA LYS A 250 10.44 18.81 5.37
C LYS A 250 10.81 17.58 6.20
N VAL A 251 10.34 16.40 5.81
CA VAL A 251 10.38 15.19 6.64
C VAL A 251 11.52 14.22 6.27
N PRO A 252 11.74 13.86 4.99
CA PRO A 252 12.70 12.81 4.63
C PRO A 252 14.10 13.37 4.36
N ASP A 253 15.11 12.53 4.57
CA ASP A 253 16.50 12.85 4.21
C ASP A 253 16.70 12.98 2.69
N VAL A 254 15.90 12.24 1.90
CA VAL A 254 15.98 12.22 0.43
C VAL A 254 14.61 12.43 -0.19
N VAL A 255 14.49 13.44 -1.03
CA VAL A 255 13.31 13.72 -1.86
C VAL A 255 13.73 13.68 -3.31
N SER A 256 13.16 12.77 -4.09
CA SER A 256 13.40 12.66 -5.52
C SER A 256 12.18 13.11 -6.31
N VAL A 257 12.41 13.76 -7.45
CA VAL A 257 11.37 14.30 -8.30
C VAL A 257 11.44 13.65 -9.67
N VAL A 258 10.33 13.05 -10.07
CA VAL A 258 10.17 12.42 -11.37
C VAL A 258 9.17 13.26 -12.17
N PRO A 259 9.58 13.82 -13.33
CA PRO A 259 8.68 14.59 -14.17
C PRO A 259 7.57 13.72 -14.76
N TYR A 260 6.48 14.35 -15.17
CA TYR A 260 5.50 13.71 -16.03
C TYR A 260 6.13 13.28 -17.36
N PHE A 261 6.01 11.99 -17.70
CA PHE A 261 6.43 11.46 -19.00
C PHE A 261 5.27 11.57 -20.01
N GLU A 262 5.57 12.01 -21.24
CA GLU A 262 4.57 12.10 -22.32
C GLU A 262 4.05 10.74 -22.77
N THR A 263 4.84 9.68 -22.55
CA THR A 263 4.51 8.30 -22.91
C THR A 263 4.49 7.43 -21.66
N ASP A 264 3.57 6.46 -21.63
CA ASP A 264 3.56 5.44 -20.60
C ASP A 264 4.88 4.66 -20.58
N ILE A 265 5.30 4.26 -19.38
CA ILE A 265 6.47 3.40 -19.19
C ILE A 265 6.01 1.95 -19.28
N TYR A 266 6.28 1.29 -20.40
CA TYR A 266 5.88 -0.09 -20.66
C TYR A 266 7.02 -0.99 -21.13
N ASP A 267 8.23 -0.44 -21.30
CA ASP A 267 9.41 -1.17 -21.73
C ASP A 267 10.62 -0.89 -20.82
N MET A 268 11.71 -1.63 -21.07
CA MET A 268 12.95 -1.48 -20.30
C MET A 268 13.61 -0.12 -20.52
N GLY A 269 13.40 0.53 -21.67
CA GLY A 269 13.95 1.86 -21.93
C GLY A 269 13.33 2.90 -21.02
N GLY A 270 12.00 2.94 -20.96
CA GLY A 270 11.27 3.83 -20.05
C GLY A 270 11.57 3.55 -18.57
N LEU A 271 11.78 2.28 -18.18
CA LEU A 271 12.19 1.95 -16.82
C LEU A 271 13.61 2.47 -16.49
N LEU A 272 14.55 2.41 -17.44
CA LEU A 272 15.88 2.99 -17.27
C LEU A 272 15.81 4.52 -17.17
N ASP A 273 15.01 5.17 -18.03
CA ASP A 273 14.81 6.62 -17.98
C ASP A 273 14.21 7.04 -16.64
N LEU A 274 13.20 6.31 -16.14
CA LEU A 274 12.65 6.51 -14.80
C LEU A 274 13.73 6.36 -13.72
N GLY A 275 14.53 5.30 -13.79
CA GLY A 275 15.65 5.07 -12.86
C GLY A 275 16.66 6.22 -12.86
N PHE A 276 16.99 6.77 -14.04
CA PHE A 276 17.86 7.95 -14.15
C PHE A 276 17.22 9.22 -13.57
N GLN A 277 15.91 9.41 -13.69
CA GLN A 277 15.24 10.55 -13.05
C GLN A 277 15.27 10.44 -11.53
N ILE A 278 15.08 9.23 -10.99
CA ILE A 278 15.03 9.02 -9.53
C ILE A 278 16.41 9.09 -8.89
N TRP A 279 17.41 8.42 -9.49
CA TRP A 279 18.72 8.15 -8.88
C TRP A 279 19.92 8.72 -9.63
N GLY A 280 19.71 9.29 -10.82
CA GLY A 280 20.77 9.99 -11.53
C GLY A 280 21.26 11.17 -10.72
N LYS A 281 22.57 11.43 -10.74
CA LYS A 281 23.10 12.68 -10.18
C LYS A 281 22.48 13.84 -10.95
N GLN A 282 21.55 14.56 -10.32
CA GLN A 282 21.11 15.88 -10.78
C GLN A 282 22.23 16.90 -10.57
#